data_AF-A0A4R6QBM1-F1
#
_entry.id   AF-A0A4R6QBM1-F1
#
_cell.length_a   1.000
_cell.length_b   1.000
_cell.length_c   1.000
_cell.angle_alpha   90.00
_cell.angle_beta   90.00
_cell.angle_gamma   90.00
#
_symmetry.space_group_name_H-M   'P 1'
#
loop_
_entity.id
_entity.type
_entity.pdbx_description
1 polymer ?
#
loop_
_entity_poly.entity_id
_entity_poly.type
_entity_poly.pdbx_seq_one_letter_code
_entity_poly.pdbx_strand_id
1 'polypeptide(L)'
;MSREWQQKRFPAFVMPDAVYYQSIWAVRDLARMEERLKELNYDVETGTFGSGIVSDGRRDYNISRPTEKKAIEIAQLEGRVKAIRKALDVVPDPYRDFVLDNVTLNKKAQGYPTKIWKIWKQRFLFNVAKNLSLM
;
A
#
# COMPACT_ATOMS: atom_id res chain seq x y z
N MET A 1 -14.95 12.55 8.54
CA MET A 1 -13.51 12.28 8.74
C MET A 1 -12.82 13.60 9.04
N SER A 2 -12.02 13.68 10.10
CA SER A 2 -11.24 14.90 10.41
C SER A 2 -10.18 15.13 9.35
N ARG A 3 -9.96 16.38 8.95
CA ARG A 3 -8.98 16.77 7.94
C ARG A 3 -7.57 16.36 8.41
N GLU A 4 -6.96 15.37 7.77
CA GLU A 4 -5.56 15.02 8.00
C GLU A 4 -4.71 16.21 7.55
N TRP A 5 -4.00 16.83 8.50
CA TRP A 5 -3.18 18.01 8.25
C TRP A 5 -1.70 17.63 8.23
N GLN A 6 -1.02 18.07 7.17
CA GLN A 6 0.41 17.87 7.00
C GLN A 6 1.22 18.87 7.81
N GLN A 7 2.23 18.39 8.53
CA GLN A 7 3.09 19.25 9.32
C GLN A 7 4.07 20.03 8.43
N LYS A 8 3.93 21.36 8.36
CA LYS A 8 4.78 22.25 7.53
C LYS A 8 6.12 22.67 8.16
N ARG A 9 6.43 22.20 9.39
CA ARG A 9 7.66 22.59 10.10
C ARG A 9 8.95 22.08 9.43
N PHE A 10 8.87 21.03 8.62
CA PHE A 10 10.02 20.42 7.95
C PHE A 10 9.85 20.51 6.43
N PRO A 11 10.27 21.61 5.79
CA PRO A 11 9.97 21.88 4.39
C PRO A 11 10.48 20.79 3.45
N ALA A 12 11.62 20.16 3.77
CA ALA A 12 12.19 19.05 2.99
C ALA A 12 11.29 17.82 2.86
N PHE A 13 10.31 17.65 3.76
CA PHE A 13 9.35 16.54 3.74
C PHE A 13 7.92 17.01 3.47
N VAL A 14 7.73 18.28 3.10
CA VAL A 14 6.43 18.80 2.67
C VAL A 14 6.18 18.35 1.23
N MET A 15 4.93 17.97 0.95
CA MET A 15 4.48 17.44 -0.33
C MET A 15 3.26 18.24 -0.77
N PRO A 16 2.95 18.28 -2.08
CA PRO A 16 1.65 18.76 -2.55
C PRO A 16 0.51 17.98 -1.89
N ASP A 17 -0.61 18.65 -1.58
CA ASP A 17 -1.76 18.04 -0.89
C ASP A 17 -2.23 16.75 -1.58
N ALA A 18 -2.27 16.75 -2.92
CA ALA A 18 -2.66 15.57 -3.71
C ALA A 18 -1.76 14.36 -3.44
N VAL A 19 -0.44 14.55 -3.48
CA VAL A 19 0.57 13.50 -3.22
C VAL A 19 0.49 13.02 -1.77
N TYR A 20 0.29 13.94 -0.83
CA TYR A 20 0.11 13.61 0.58
C TYR A 20 -1.11 12.71 0.81
N TYR A 21 -2.26 13.06 0.25
CA TYR A 21 -3.46 12.25 0.39
C TYR A 21 -3.34 10.91 -0.34
N GLN A 22 -2.76 10.87 -1.54
CA GLN A 22 -2.49 9.61 -2.25
C GLN A 22 -1.61 8.67 -1.43
N SER A 23 -0.60 9.20 -0.74
CA SER A 23 0.29 8.42 0.14
C SER A 23 -0.47 7.84 1.34
N ILE A 24 -1.34 8.63 1.96
CA ILE A 24 -2.19 8.16 3.06
C ILE A 24 -3.10 7.02 2.59
N TRP A 25 -3.76 7.21 1.46
CA TRP A 25 -4.66 6.19 0.92
C TRP A 25 -3.91 4.92 0.52
N ALA A 26 -2.73 5.04 -0.07
CA ALA A 26 -1.89 3.89 -0.39
C ALA A 26 -1.51 3.08 0.86
N VAL A 27 -1.17 3.75 1.97
CA VAL A 27 -0.87 3.07 3.24
C VAL A 27 -2.12 2.43 3.84
N ARG A 28 -3.27 3.10 3.79
CA ARG A 28 -4.55 2.53 4.27
C ARG A 28 -4.96 1.28 3.50
N ASP A 29 -4.65 1.26 2.21
CA ASP A 29 -4.96 0.17 1.31
C ASP A 29 -4.01 -1.03 1.45
N LEU A 30 -2.94 -0.90 2.24
CA LEU A 30 -1.91 -1.93 2.40
C LEU A 30 -2.50 -3.27 2.83
N ALA A 31 -3.41 -3.28 3.81
CA ALA A 31 -4.00 -4.53 4.30
C ALA A 31 -4.80 -5.25 3.19
N ARG A 32 -5.58 -4.50 2.40
CA ARG A 32 -6.33 -5.03 1.26
C ARG A 32 -5.38 -5.58 0.19
N MET A 33 -4.28 -4.88 -0.11
CA MET A 33 -3.28 -5.34 -1.09
C MET A 33 -2.58 -6.63 -0.63
N GLU A 34 -2.23 -6.74 0.65
CA GLU A 34 -1.61 -7.94 1.23
C GLU A 34 -2.56 -9.14 1.24
N GLU A 35 -3.85 -8.92 1.55
CA GLU A 35 -4.88 -9.95 1.46
C GLU A 35 -5.08 -10.43 0.02
N ARG A 36 -5.17 -9.48 -0.93
CA ARG A 36 -5.30 -9.81 -2.37
C ARG A 36 -4.12 -10.61 -2.90
N LEU A 37 -2.90 -10.31 -2.45
CA LEU A 37 -1.71 -11.10 -2.80
C LEU A 37 -1.79 -12.53 -2.27
N LYS A 38 -2.31 -12.74 -1.05
CA LYS A 38 -2.50 -14.08 -0.50
C LYS A 38 -3.49 -14.89 -1.31
N GLU A 39 -4.62 -14.30 -1.71
CA GLU A 39 -5.62 -14.95 -2.57
C GLU A 39 -5.01 -15.35 -3.93
N LEU A 40 -4.31 -14.43 -4.58
CA LEU A 40 -3.70 -14.69 -5.89
C LEU A 40 -2.61 -15.77 -5.82
N ASN A 41 -1.81 -15.78 -4.77
CA ASN A 41 -0.80 -16.82 -4.56
C ASN A 41 -1.45 -18.18 -4.26
N TYR A 42 -2.52 -18.21 -3.47
CA TYR A 42 -3.28 -19.43 -3.21
C TYR A 42 -3.91 -20.02 -4.50
N ASP A 43 -4.48 -19.16 -5.34
CA ASP A 43 -5.02 -19.55 -6.65
C ASP A 43 -3.94 -20.15 -7.56
N VAL A 44 -2.73 -19.58 -7.52
CA VAL A 44 -1.56 -20.05 -8.28
C VAL A 44 -1.10 -21.41 -7.78
N GLU A 45 -0.99 -21.58 -6.47
CA GLU A 45 -0.56 -22.83 -5.83
C GLU A 45 -1.57 -23.97 -6.04
N THR A 46 -2.86 -23.68 -5.90
CA THR A 46 -3.94 -24.68 -6.02
C THR A 46 -4.23 -25.04 -7.48
N GLY A 47 -3.64 -24.33 -8.45
CA GLY A 47 -3.86 -24.60 -9.86
C GLY A 47 -5.27 -24.24 -10.33
N THR A 48 -6.04 -23.46 -9.55
CA THR A 48 -7.41 -23.00 -9.85
C THR A 48 -7.41 -21.92 -10.94
N PHE A 49 -6.56 -22.07 -11.95
CA PHE A 49 -6.44 -21.18 -13.11
C PHE A 49 -7.65 -21.25 -14.06
N GLY A 50 -8.64 -22.10 -13.76
CA GLY A 50 -9.71 -22.45 -14.70
C GLY A 50 -11.12 -22.67 -14.14
N SER A 51 -11.49 -22.23 -12.92
CA SER A 51 -12.83 -22.54 -12.38
C SER A 51 -13.97 -21.63 -12.87
N GLY A 52 -13.94 -21.22 -14.14
CA GLY A 52 -14.96 -20.32 -14.71
C GLY A 52 -15.09 -20.36 -16.22
N ILE A 53 -14.93 -21.53 -16.85
CA ILE A 53 -15.22 -21.67 -18.29
C ILE A 53 -16.23 -22.80 -18.49
N VAL A 54 -17.51 -22.46 -18.45
CA VAL A 54 -18.48 -23.13 -19.31
C VAL A 54 -18.19 -22.58 -20.71
N SER A 55 -17.46 -23.34 -21.53
CA SER A 55 -17.18 -22.94 -22.92
C SER A 55 -18.22 -23.60 -23.82
N ASP A 56 -19.27 -22.85 -24.16
CA ASP A 56 -20.15 -23.23 -25.25
C ASP A 56 -19.45 -22.87 -26.58
N GLY A 57 -18.74 -23.85 -27.14
CA GLY A 57 -18.58 -24.04 -28.59
C GLY A 57 -18.00 -22.96 -29.50
N ARG A 58 -17.53 -21.79 -29.03
CA ARG A 58 -16.97 -20.73 -29.90
C ARG A 58 -15.51 -20.43 -29.58
N ARG A 59 -14.61 -20.84 -30.48
CA ARG A 59 -13.17 -20.53 -30.45
C ARG A 59 -12.92 -19.13 -31.00
N ASP A 60 -13.08 -18.12 -30.15
CA ASP A 60 -12.57 -16.78 -30.46
C ASP A 60 -11.09 -16.70 -30.06
N TYR A 61 -10.23 -16.29 -31.00
CA TYR A 61 -8.77 -16.14 -30.81
C TYR A 61 -8.39 -14.96 -29.88
N ASN A 62 -9.36 -14.32 -29.22
CA ASN A 62 -9.12 -13.42 -28.10
C ASN A 62 -8.79 -14.26 -26.85
N ILE A 63 -7.65 -14.94 -26.87
CA ILE A 63 -7.11 -15.72 -25.75
C ILE A 63 -6.68 -14.73 -24.67
N SER A 64 -7.64 -14.22 -23.90
CA SER A 64 -7.38 -13.55 -22.62
C SER A 64 -6.74 -14.58 -21.70
N ARG A 65 -5.41 -14.64 -21.62
CA ARG A 65 -4.68 -15.56 -20.75
C ARG A 65 -4.90 -15.13 -19.29
N PRO A 66 -5.77 -15.83 -18.52
CA PRO A 66 -6.08 -15.42 -17.16
C PRO A 66 -4.83 -15.46 -16.26
N THR A 67 -3.91 -16.38 -16.54
CA THR A 67 -2.61 -16.52 -15.86
C THR A 67 -1.72 -15.29 -16.04
N GLU A 68 -1.67 -14.72 -17.25
CA GLU A 68 -0.82 -13.55 -17.55
C GLU A 68 -1.36 -12.30 -16.83
N LYS A 69 -2.68 -12.09 -16.86
CA LYS A 69 -3.34 -11.00 -16.14
C LYS A 69 -3.09 -11.09 -14.63
N LYS A 70 -3.24 -12.29 -14.04
CA LYS A 70 -2.93 -12.52 -12.62
C LYS A 70 -1.46 -12.28 -12.30
N ALA A 71 -0.53 -12.74 -13.14
CA ALA A 71 0.90 -12.52 -12.93
C ALA A 71 1.28 -11.02 -12.94
N ILE A 72 0.67 -10.23 -13.84
CA ILE A 72 0.85 -8.78 -13.87
C ILE A 72 0.28 -8.13 -12.60
N GLU A 73 -0.92 -8.56 -12.16
CA GLU A 73 -1.55 -8.08 -10.92
C GLU A 73 -0.66 -8.35 -9.69
N ILE A 74 -0.13 -9.57 -9.56
CA ILE A 74 0.80 -9.96 -8.49
C ILE A 74 2.02 -9.04 -8.51
N ALA A 75 2.71 -8.91 -9.65
CA ALA A 75 3.92 -8.09 -9.74
C ALA A 75 3.67 -6.61 -9.37
N GLN A 76 2.52 -6.05 -9.77
CA GLN A 76 2.14 -4.69 -9.41
C GLN A 76 1.87 -4.56 -7.90
N LEU A 77 1.09 -5.47 -7.33
CA LEU A 77 0.75 -5.44 -5.90
C LEU A 77 1.99 -5.66 -5.03
N GLU A 78 2.84 -6.64 -5.35
CA GLU A 78 4.09 -6.91 -4.64
C GLU A 78 5.03 -5.69 -4.67
N GLY A 79 5.18 -5.06 -5.84
CA GLY A 79 5.97 -3.85 -5.99
C GLY A 79 5.49 -2.73 -5.07
N ARG A 80 4.16 -2.50 -5.02
CA ARG A 80 3.56 -1.46 -4.16
C ARG A 80 3.68 -1.80 -2.67
N VAL A 81 3.38 -3.03 -2.25
CA VAL A 81 3.50 -3.47 -0.85
C VAL A 81 4.95 -3.33 -0.40
N LYS A 82 5.91 -3.82 -1.20
CA LYS A 82 7.34 -3.72 -0.90
C LYS A 82 7.80 -2.26 -0.79
N ALA A 83 7.34 -1.39 -1.68
CA ALA A 83 7.64 0.05 -1.65
C ALA A 83 7.16 0.71 -0.34
N ILE A 84 5.95 0.38 0.13
CA ILE A 84 5.40 0.92 1.38
C ILE A 84 6.13 0.34 2.59
N ARG A 85 6.36 -0.97 2.63
CA ARG A 85 7.09 -1.63 3.73
C ARG A 85 8.51 -1.09 3.87
N LYS A 86 9.23 -0.91 2.75
CA LYS A 86 10.57 -0.30 2.73
C LYS A 86 10.57 1.15 3.24
N ALA A 87 9.48 1.89 3.09
CA ALA A 87 9.39 3.24 3.65
C ALA A 87 9.33 3.25 5.19
N LEU A 88 8.88 2.15 5.84
CA LEU A 88 8.89 2.01 7.30
C LEU A 88 10.29 1.89 7.89
N ASP A 89 11.29 1.46 7.10
CA ASP A 89 12.68 1.33 7.57
C ASP A 89 13.28 2.67 8.04
N VAL A 90 12.75 3.78 7.53
CA VAL A 90 13.14 5.15 7.95
C VAL A 90 12.66 5.47 9.37
N VAL A 91 11.61 4.80 9.85
CA VAL A 91 11.05 4.98 11.18
C VAL A 91 11.76 4.02 12.15
N PRO A 92 12.22 4.49 13.33
CA PRO A 92 12.79 3.62 14.33
C PRO A 92 11.78 2.56 14.79
N ASP A 93 12.26 1.33 15.01
CA ASP A 93 11.48 0.14 15.40
C ASP A 93 10.34 0.41 16.40
N PRO A 94 10.55 1.10 17.56
CA PRO A 94 9.48 1.29 18.54
C PRO A 94 8.32 2.16 18.05
N TYR A 95 8.49 2.92 16.96
CA TYR A 95 7.45 3.79 16.43
C TYR A 95 6.76 3.24 15.19
N ARG A 96 7.26 2.15 14.56
CA ARG A 96 6.75 1.66 13.27
C ARG A 96 5.28 1.28 13.34
N ASP A 97 4.93 0.41 14.29
CA ASP A 97 3.56 -0.07 14.46
C ASP A 97 2.61 1.08 14.79
N PHE A 98 3.06 1.99 15.67
CA PHE A 98 2.26 3.14 16.06
C PHE A 98 2.01 4.11 14.89
N VAL A 99 3.03 4.38 14.07
CA VAL A 99 2.90 5.25 12.89
C VAL A 99 1.96 4.61 11.87
N LEU A 100 2.08 3.30 11.65
CA LEU A 100 1.20 2.56 10.75
C LEU A 100 -0.25 2.59 11.25
N ASP A 101 -0.48 2.21 12.51
CA ASP A 101 -1.79 2.25 13.20
C ASP A 101 -2.42 3.65 13.17
N ASN A 102 -1.63 4.70 13.32
CA ASN A 102 -2.14 6.06 13.26
C ASN A 102 -2.63 6.41 11.86
N VAL A 103 -1.91 6.01 10.81
CA VAL A 103 -2.32 6.30 9.42
C VAL A 103 -3.54 5.47 9.01
N THR A 104 -3.58 4.19 9.41
CA THR A 104 -4.63 3.24 9.05
C THR A 104 -5.92 3.45 9.87
N LEU A 105 -5.81 3.46 11.20
CA LEU A 105 -6.94 3.44 12.14
C LEU A 105 -7.21 4.79 12.80
N ASN A 106 -6.40 5.81 12.53
CA ASN A 106 -6.46 7.10 13.23
C ASN A 106 -6.35 6.96 14.76
N LYS A 107 -5.56 5.98 15.21
CA LYS A 107 -5.34 5.68 16.62
C LYS A 107 -4.68 6.87 17.33
N LYS A 108 -5.19 7.23 18.51
CA LYS A 108 -4.62 8.31 19.33
C LYS A 108 -3.27 7.88 19.91
N ALA A 109 -2.36 8.84 20.06
CA ALA A 109 -1.07 8.61 20.70
C ALA A 109 -1.23 8.32 22.19
N GLN A 110 -1.11 7.05 22.56
CA GLN A 110 -1.07 6.60 23.94
C GLN A 110 0.35 6.14 24.24
N GLY A 111 1.02 6.75 25.22
CA GLY A 111 2.36 6.36 25.65
C GLY A 111 3.54 6.88 24.82
N TYR A 112 3.31 7.53 23.67
CA TYR A 112 4.39 8.08 22.83
C TYR A 112 4.46 9.62 22.87
N PRO A 113 5.67 10.22 22.90
CA PRO A 113 5.82 11.67 22.80
C PRO A 113 5.20 12.23 21.52
N THR A 114 4.17 13.06 21.66
CA THR A 114 3.33 13.52 20.53
C THR A 114 4.10 14.21 19.40
N LYS A 115 5.21 14.87 19.73
CA LYS A 115 6.03 15.61 18.76
C LYS A 115 6.89 14.68 17.90
N ILE A 116 7.44 13.61 18.48
CA ILE A 116 8.43 12.76 17.83
C ILE A 116 7.77 11.87 16.78
N TRP A 117 6.70 11.16 17.14
CA TRP A 117 6.04 10.26 16.19
C TRP A 117 5.43 10.98 15.00
N LYS A 118 4.98 12.25 15.16
CA LYS A 118 4.46 13.06 14.04
C LYS A 118 5.54 13.36 13.01
N ILE A 119 6.78 13.56 13.45
CA ILE A 119 7.93 13.74 12.55
C ILE A 119 8.18 12.46 11.76
N TRP A 120 8.14 11.31 12.44
CA TRP A 120 8.31 10.02 11.79
C TRP A 120 7.16 9.69 10.83
N LYS A 121 5.90 9.99 11.18
CA LYS A 121 4.75 9.90 10.25
C LYS A 121 4.99 10.73 8.99
N GLN A 122 5.48 11.96 9.13
CA GLN A 122 5.77 12.83 8.00
C GLN A 122 6.86 12.26 7.08
N ARG A 123 7.96 11.80 7.67
CA ARG A 123 9.07 11.17 6.93
C ARG A 123 8.63 9.87 6.26
N PHE A 124 7.84 9.06 6.95
CA PHE A 124 7.28 7.82 6.41
C PHE A 124 6.43 8.10 5.18
N LEU A 125 5.43 8.99 5.27
CA LEU A 125 4.55 9.32 4.13
C LEU A 125 5.32 9.92 2.95
N PHE A 126 6.34 10.74 3.22
CA PHE A 126 7.23 11.25 2.17
C PHE A 126 7.98 10.12 1.45
N ASN A 127 8.54 9.15 2.20
CA ASN A 127 9.23 8.01 1.59
C ASN A 127 8.27 7.05 0.87
N VAL A 128 7.02 6.94 1.33
CA VAL A 128 5.98 6.20 0.59
C VAL A 128 5.74 6.84 -0.78
N ALA A 129 5.52 8.15 -0.83
CA ALA A 129 5.35 8.87 -2.11
C ALA A 129 6.56 8.70 -3.03
N LYS A 130 7.77 8.81 -2.48
CA LYS A 130 9.02 8.62 -3.23
C LYS A 130 9.13 7.20 -3.79
N ASN A 131 8.87 6.18 -2.97
CA ASN A 131 8.99 4.78 -3.38
C ASN A 131 7.89 4.37 -4.38
N LEU A 132 6.71 5.00 -4.30
CA LEU A 132 5.60 4.79 -5.24
C LEU A 132 5.68 5.68 -6.49
N SER A 133 6.75 6.47 -6.65
CA SER A 133 6.93 7.40 -7.78
C SER A 133 5.75 8.36 -7.98
N LEU A 134 5.20 8.88 -6.87
CA LEU A 134 4.13 9.89 -6.87
C LEU A 134 4.67 11.33 -6.88
N MET A 135 6.00 11.49 -6.88
CA MET A 135 6.74 12.76 -6.87
C MET A 135 7.70 12.84 -8.04
#